data_AF-A0A7S1D9S8-F1
#
_entry.id   AF-A0A7S1D9S8-F1
#
_cell.length_a   1.000
_cell.length_b   1.000
_cell.length_c   1.000
_cell.angle_alpha   90.00
_cell.angle_beta   90.00
_cell.angle_gamma   90.00
#
_symmetry.space_group_name_H-M   'P 1'
#
loop_
_entity.id
_entity.type
_entity.pdbx_description
1 polymer ?
#
loop_
_entity_poly.entity_id
_entity_poly.type
_entity_poly.pdbx_seq_one_letter_code
_entity_poly.pdbx_strand_id
1 'polypeptide(L)'
;KNNGEEHEVDSSPVASIGDFFAIRGCQSYRRELHRTNSREECVHQVLCAMVGCEKCHSRCMVWFCQFISFVRCGHCKAMAKDWEKLAKEWKENSIGLIGEVDCTKEKGLCEEFEVDGYPTLYYGDPSSPEPYSGPRDYATLAAFAKDNLTENICSVFNQESCTDKEKGVIADLQTKSLEQLTKMVTDVETKAEAAEVEFEEKVKKLQEQYEGIVQAYNDKVDKLKSESYYKYLRAVLAKIEFDMNEENIDGEF
;
A
#
# COMPACT_ATOMS: atom_id res chain seq x y z
N LYS A 1 26.93 28.64 -30.75
CA LYS A 1 26.86 29.29 -29.42
C LYS A 1 25.41 29.24 -28.97
N ASN A 2 25.23 28.97 -27.67
CA ASN A 2 24.00 28.78 -26.91
C ASN A 2 23.53 27.31 -26.87
N ASN A 3 24.20 26.59 -25.96
CA ASN A 3 23.72 25.39 -25.30
C ASN A 3 22.53 25.78 -24.40
N GLY A 4 21.45 24.99 -24.46
CA GLY A 4 20.40 25.00 -23.44
C GLY A 4 20.74 23.94 -22.40
N GLU A 5 20.82 24.35 -21.14
CA GLU A 5 20.97 23.47 -19.98
C GLU A 5 19.65 22.74 -19.73
N GLU A 6 19.66 21.42 -19.95
CA GLU A 6 18.65 20.52 -19.39
C GLU A 6 19.00 20.31 -17.91
N HIS A 7 18.12 20.77 -17.02
CA HIS A 7 18.19 20.44 -15.60
C HIS A 7 17.88 18.96 -15.41
N GLU A 8 18.93 18.16 -15.35
CA GLU A 8 18.94 16.78 -14.88
C GLU A 8 18.53 16.79 -13.40
N VAL A 9 17.32 16.31 -13.09
CA VAL A 9 16.88 16.10 -11.71
C VAL A 9 17.61 14.87 -11.20
N ASP A 10 18.69 15.15 -10.47
CA ASP A 10 19.54 14.20 -9.79
C ASP A 10 18.71 13.19 -8.98
N SER A 11 18.96 11.91 -9.28
CA SER A 11 18.31 10.76 -8.67
C SER A 11 18.90 10.57 -7.29
N SER A 12 18.11 10.85 -6.25
CA SER A 12 18.53 10.69 -4.86
C SER A 12 18.78 9.21 -4.49
N PRO A 13 19.76 8.92 -3.61
CA PRO A 13 20.22 7.57 -3.30
C PRO A 13 19.31 6.93 -2.26
N VAL A 14 18.12 6.52 -2.68
CA VAL A 14 17.36 5.48 -2.00
C VAL A 14 17.73 4.22 -2.74
N ALA A 15 18.25 3.22 -2.02
CA ALA A 15 18.64 1.97 -2.65
C ALA A 15 17.39 1.31 -3.24
N SER A 16 17.16 1.53 -4.53
CA SER A 16 16.14 0.80 -5.27
C SER A 16 16.57 -0.65 -5.33
N ILE A 17 15.63 -1.59 -5.44
CA ILE A 17 15.93 -3.03 -5.63
C ILE A 17 16.97 -3.25 -6.76
N GLY A 18 17.06 -2.33 -7.75
CA GLY A 18 18.07 -2.35 -8.81
C GLY A 18 19.50 -2.01 -8.38
N ASP A 19 19.69 -1.19 -7.34
CA ASP A 19 21.02 -0.74 -6.89
C ASP A 19 21.70 -1.74 -5.93
N PHE A 20 20.92 -2.61 -5.28
CA PHE A 20 21.44 -3.71 -4.46
C PHE A 20 22.12 -4.82 -5.29
N PHE A 21 21.79 -4.96 -6.57
CA PHE A 21 22.39 -5.97 -7.45
C PHE A 21 23.83 -5.66 -7.90
N ALA A 22 24.40 -4.53 -7.49
CA ALA A 22 25.76 -4.11 -7.85
C ALA A 22 26.86 -4.46 -6.83
N ILE A 23 26.59 -5.34 -5.85
CA ILE A 23 27.65 -5.91 -4.99
C ILE A 23 28.13 -7.21 -5.63
N ARG A 24 29.43 -7.24 -5.98
CA ARG A 24 30.10 -8.33 -6.71
C ARG A 24 29.83 -9.71 -6.09
N GLY A 25 28.93 -10.49 -6.70
CA GLY A 25 28.71 -11.89 -6.34
C GLY A 25 27.48 -12.57 -6.95
N CYS A 26 26.40 -11.84 -7.25
CA CYS A 26 25.10 -12.46 -7.56
C CYS A 26 24.80 -12.78 -9.05
N GLN A 27 25.76 -12.75 -9.97
CA GLN A 27 25.50 -13.09 -11.38
C GLN A 27 25.29 -14.60 -11.63
N SER A 28 25.75 -15.47 -10.74
CA SER A 28 25.54 -16.93 -10.87
C SER A 28 24.19 -17.40 -10.34
N TYR A 29 23.53 -16.64 -9.46
CA TYR A 29 22.31 -17.08 -8.75
C TYR A 29 21.04 -17.01 -9.63
N ARG A 30 21.02 -16.12 -10.64
CA ARG A 30 19.90 -15.99 -11.60
C ARG A 30 19.64 -17.29 -12.39
N ARG A 31 20.60 -18.22 -12.46
CA ARG A 31 20.46 -19.48 -13.19
C ARG A 31 19.84 -20.61 -12.34
N GLU A 32 19.88 -20.52 -11.01
CA GLU A 32 19.32 -21.53 -10.09
C GLU A 32 17.84 -21.25 -9.71
N LEU A 33 17.40 -19.98 -9.75
CA LEU A 33 16.02 -19.55 -9.46
C LEU A 33 14.92 -20.18 -10.35
N HIS A 34 15.28 -20.75 -11.51
CA HIS A 34 14.32 -21.43 -12.40
C HIS A 34 14.15 -22.93 -12.12
N ARG A 35 14.74 -23.47 -11.04
CA ARG A 35 14.82 -24.92 -10.82
C ARG A 35 14.07 -25.48 -9.61
N THR A 36 13.56 -24.67 -8.70
CA THR A 36 12.80 -25.18 -7.53
C THR A 36 11.41 -24.57 -7.48
N ASN A 37 10.42 -25.44 -7.30
CA ASN A 37 9.00 -25.18 -7.55
C ASN A 37 8.22 -25.12 -6.22
N SER A 38 8.79 -24.50 -5.19
CA SER A 38 8.17 -24.40 -3.87
C SER A 38 7.96 -22.94 -3.47
N ARG A 39 6.72 -22.62 -3.07
CA ARG A 39 6.19 -21.28 -2.72
C ARG A 39 7.01 -20.63 -1.57
N GLU A 40 7.58 -21.45 -0.67
CA GLU A 40 8.38 -20.99 0.49
C GLU A 40 9.82 -20.61 0.13
N GLU A 41 10.44 -21.23 -0.88
CA GLU A 41 11.83 -20.93 -1.26
C GLU A 41 11.95 -19.62 -2.04
N CYS A 42 10.94 -19.23 -2.84
CA CYS A 42 10.98 -18.01 -3.65
C CYS A 42 10.99 -16.74 -2.80
N VAL A 43 10.03 -16.59 -1.87
CA VAL A 43 9.94 -15.42 -0.99
C VAL A 43 11.21 -15.32 -0.14
N HIS A 44 11.63 -16.43 0.47
CA HIS A 44 12.83 -16.48 1.30
C HIS A 44 14.12 -16.20 0.52
N GLN A 45 14.29 -16.69 -0.71
CA GLN A 45 15.47 -16.41 -1.54
C GLN A 45 15.47 -14.99 -2.11
N VAL A 46 14.32 -14.43 -2.52
CA VAL A 46 14.23 -13.05 -3.00
C VAL A 46 14.49 -12.08 -1.84
N LEU A 47 13.97 -12.36 -0.64
CA LEU A 47 14.28 -11.59 0.57
C LEU A 47 15.73 -11.76 1.04
N CYS A 48 16.28 -12.97 1.08
CA CYS A 48 17.69 -13.17 1.40
C CYS A 48 18.63 -12.54 0.34
N ALA A 49 18.21 -12.49 -0.92
CA ALA A 49 18.93 -11.78 -1.99
C ALA A 49 18.81 -10.25 -1.85
N MET A 50 17.66 -9.72 -1.40
CA MET A 50 17.48 -8.30 -1.06
C MET A 50 18.37 -7.87 0.12
N VAL A 51 18.63 -8.76 1.09
CA VAL A 51 19.41 -8.47 2.30
C VAL A 51 20.92 -8.67 2.11
N GLY A 52 21.37 -9.24 0.98
CA GLY A 52 22.81 -9.40 0.67
C GLY A 52 23.60 -10.18 1.74
N CYS A 53 22.95 -11.14 2.41
CA CYS A 53 23.49 -11.71 3.64
C CYS A 53 23.87 -13.19 3.45
N GLU A 54 25.17 -13.48 3.44
CA GLU A 54 25.71 -14.84 3.65
C GLU A 54 25.24 -15.45 5.01
N LYS A 55 24.60 -14.64 5.88
CA LYS A 55 24.09 -15.03 7.20
C LYS A 55 22.56 -15.07 7.33
N CYS A 56 21.82 -15.13 6.23
CA CYS A 56 20.35 -15.29 6.27
C CYS A 56 19.89 -16.60 6.99
N HIS A 57 20.82 -17.48 7.33
CA HIS A 57 20.56 -18.82 7.89
C HIS A 57 20.21 -18.87 9.39
N SER A 58 20.10 -17.76 10.14
CA SER A 58 19.92 -17.87 11.61
C SER A 58 19.06 -16.83 12.32
N ARG A 59 18.59 -15.76 11.66
CA ARG A 59 17.61 -14.83 12.25
C ARG A 59 16.80 -14.19 11.13
N CYS A 60 15.55 -14.63 10.96
CA CYS A 60 14.60 -13.96 10.08
C CYS A 60 14.38 -12.55 10.64
N MET A 61 14.89 -11.53 9.96
CA MET A 61 14.64 -10.15 10.34
C MET A 61 13.17 -9.82 10.10
N VAL A 62 12.57 -9.08 11.03
CA VAL A 62 11.24 -8.52 10.82
C VAL A 62 11.37 -7.44 9.76
N TRP A 63 10.41 -7.35 8.85
CA TRP A 63 10.39 -6.29 7.85
C TRP A 63 9.17 -5.38 7.99
N PHE A 64 9.28 -4.19 7.41
CA PHE A 64 8.17 -3.29 7.13
C PHE A 64 8.41 -2.72 5.72
N CYS A 65 7.57 -3.14 4.79
CA CYS A 65 7.77 -2.91 3.36
C CYS A 65 6.60 -2.15 2.75
N GLN A 66 6.93 -1.17 1.91
CA GLN A 66 5.95 -0.53 1.04
C GLN A 66 6.01 -1.13 -0.37
N PHE A 67 4.84 -1.34 -0.94
CA PHE A 67 4.64 -1.74 -2.33
C PHE A 67 4.07 -0.54 -3.08
N ILE A 68 4.75 -0.13 -4.14
CA ILE A 68 4.48 1.13 -4.84
C ILE A 68 4.52 0.98 -6.36
N SER A 69 3.99 1.99 -7.04
CA SER A 69 4.09 2.14 -8.49
C SER A 69 4.49 3.58 -8.84
N PHE A 70 5.70 3.77 -9.35
CA PHE A 70 6.24 5.11 -9.62
C PHE A 70 5.63 5.80 -10.84
N VAL A 71 5.09 5.03 -11.79
CA VAL A 71 4.69 5.55 -13.10
C VAL A 71 3.54 6.55 -12.99
N ARG A 72 2.53 6.32 -12.12
CA ARG A 72 1.41 7.25 -11.86
C ARG A 72 0.75 7.07 -10.50
N CYS A 73 1.46 7.31 -9.40
CA CYS A 73 0.88 7.26 -8.06
C CYS A 73 1.13 8.55 -7.27
N GLY A 74 0.09 9.38 -7.11
CA GLY A 74 0.16 10.62 -6.30
C GLY A 74 0.36 10.33 -4.82
N HIS A 75 -0.32 9.32 -4.28
CA HIS A 75 -0.20 8.91 -2.88
C HIS A 75 1.20 8.37 -2.53
N CYS A 76 1.84 7.66 -3.46
CA CYS A 76 3.20 7.15 -3.29
C CYS A 76 4.20 8.30 -3.23
N LYS A 77 4.06 9.30 -4.12
CA LYS A 77 4.91 10.51 -4.11
C LYS A 77 4.76 11.32 -2.83
N ALA A 78 3.55 11.38 -2.27
CA ALA A 78 3.31 12.09 -1.01
C ALA A 78 4.03 11.42 0.17
N MET A 79 4.07 10.08 0.21
CA MET A 79 4.70 9.30 1.29
C MET A 79 6.22 9.09 1.11
N ALA A 80 6.73 9.19 -0.12
CA ALA A 80 8.11 8.85 -0.46
C ALA A 80 9.15 9.50 0.48
N LYS A 81 9.04 10.81 0.74
CA LYS A 81 9.99 11.52 1.61
C LYS A 81 10.03 11.01 3.04
N ASP A 82 8.86 10.67 3.57
CA ASP A 82 8.72 10.17 4.94
C ASP A 82 9.24 8.72 5.03
N TRP A 83 8.95 7.91 4.02
CA TRP A 83 9.47 6.54 3.93
C TRP A 83 10.98 6.48 3.79
N GLU A 84 11.56 7.33 2.93
CA GLU A 84 13.01 7.44 2.78
C GLU A 84 13.70 7.82 4.08
N LYS A 85 13.10 8.74 4.84
CA LYS A 85 13.63 9.16 6.13
C LYS A 85 13.61 7.99 7.12
N LEU A 86 12.49 7.25 7.19
CA LEU A 86 12.37 6.05 8.01
C LEU A 86 13.40 4.98 7.62
N ALA A 87 13.53 4.68 6.33
CA ALA A 87 14.47 3.70 5.82
C ALA A 87 15.94 4.08 6.15
N LYS A 88 16.29 5.37 6.09
CA LYS A 88 17.61 5.86 6.49
C LYS A 88 17.89 5.65 7.97
N GLU A 89 16.91 5.89 8.85
CA GLU A 89 17.06 5.70 10.29
C GLU A 89 17.20 4.22 10.69
N TRP A 90 16.59 3.32 9.91
CA TRP A 90 16.61 1.89 10.16
C TRP A 90 17.70 1.14 9.38
N LYS A 91 18.53 1.84 8.60
CA LYS A 91 19.54 1.25 7.72
C LYS A 91 20.54 0.32 8.43
N GLU A 92 20.91 0.66 9.67
CA GLU A 92 21.87 -0.11 10.48
C GLU A 92 21.21 -0.92 11.60
N ASN A 93 19.87 -1.04 11.57
CA ASN A 93 19.13 -1.78 12.59
C ASN A 93 19.32 -3.29 12.39
N SER A 94 19.69 -4.01 13.45
CA SER A 94 19.95 -5.45 13.41
C SER A 94 18.71 -6.33 13.60
N ILE A 95 17.56 -5.72 13.87
CA ILE A 95 16.30 -6.38 14.25
C ILE A 95 15.28 -6.25 13.11
N GLY A 96 15.09 -5.01 12.62
CA GLY A 96 14.06 -4.66 11.65
C GLY A 96 14.61 -4.08 10.36
N LEU A 97 14.02 -4.45 9.23
CA LEU A 97 14.32 -3.91 7.90
C LEU A 97 13.15 -3.06 7.40
N ILE A 98 13.46 -1.88 6.87
CA ILE A 98 12.48 -1.07 6.13
C ILE A 98 12.78 -1.23 4.64
N GLY A 99 11.83 -1.77 3.90
CA GLY A 99 11.99 -2.08 2.48
C GLY A 99 10.99 -1.38 1.57
N GLU A 100 11.27 -1.43 0.27
CA GLU A 100 10.42 -0.85 -0.77
C GLU A 100 10.44 -1.77 -1.99
N VAL A 101 9.25 -2.05 -2.53
CA VAL A 101 9.05 -2.87 -3.73
C VAL A 101 8.37 -2.03 -4.81
N ASP A 102 9.04 -1.93 -5.96
CA ASP A 102 8.50 -1.29 -7.16
C ASP A 102 7.75 -2.33 -8.02
N CYS A 103 6.43 -2.32 -7.92
CA CYS A 103 5.55 -3.25 -8.63
C CYS A 103 5.52 -3.02 -10.15
N THR A 104 6.10 -1.93 -10.65
CA THR A 104 6.27 -1.77 -12.10
C THR A 104 7.39 -2.65 -12.65
N LYS A 105 8.35 -3.02 -11.80
CA LYS A 105 9.48 -3.90 -12.10
C LYS A 105 9.22 -5.33 -11.62
N GLU A 106 8.69 -5.47 -10.40
CA GLU A 106 8.51 -6.75 -9.71
C GLU A 106 7.03 -7.17 -9.65
N LYS A 107 6.39 -7.30 -10.82
CA LYS A 107 4.94 -7.58 -10.91
C LYS A 107 4.54 -8.87 -10.21
N GLY A 108 5.29 -9.96 -10.42
CA GLY A 108 4.98 -11.27 -9.83
C GLY A 108 5.03 -11.26 -8.30
N LEU A 109 5.95 -10.48 -7.71
CA LEU A 109 6.02 -10.31 -6.27
C LEU A 109 4.80 -9.53 -5.75
N CYS A 110 4.34 -8.51 -6.46
CA CYS A 110 3.17 -7.75 -6.03
C CYS A 110 1.86 -8.51 -6.22
N GLU A 111 1.77 -9.40 -7.21
CA GLU A 111 0.65 -10.34 -7.38
C GLU A 111 0.65 -11.39 -6.26
N GLU A 112 1.81 -11.91 -5.85
CA GLU A 112 1.92 -12.87 -4.75
C GLU A 112 1.52 -12.30 -3.39
N PHE A 113 1.75 -11.00 -3.19
CA PHE A 113 1.33 -10.27 -1.98
C PHE A 113 -0.05 -9.60 -2.12
N GLU A 114 -0.81 -9.96 -3.17
CA GLU A 114 -2.19 -9.49 -3.43
C GLU A 114 -2.29 -7.95 -3.33
N VAL A 115 -1.36 -7.25 -3.99
CA VAL A 115 -1.30 -5.78 -3.95
C VAL A 115 -2.25 -5.17 -4.97
N ASP A 116 -3.46 -4.83 -4.53
CA ASP A 116 -4.50 -4.24 -5.40
C ASP A 116 -4.47 -2.70 -5.48
N GLY A 117 -3.69 -2.06 -4.59
CA GLY A 117 -3.63 -0.61 -4.49
C GLY A 117 -2.25 -0.10 -4.11
N TYR A 118 -1.99 1.19 -4.40
CA TYR A 118 -0.71 1.81 -4.11
C TYR A 118 -0.85 3.14 -3.32
N PRO A 119 0.03 3.40 -2.34
CA PRO A 119 0.96 2.44 -1.74
C PRO A 119 0.22 1.44 -0.84
N THR A 120 0.72 0.21 -0.76
CA THR A 120 0.28 -0.82 0.21
C THR A 120 1.46 -1.15 1.11
N LEU A 121 1.22 -1.29 2.41
CA LEU A 121 2.29 -1.47 3.39
C LEU A 121 2.05 -2.76 4.16
N TYR A 122 3.10 -3.56 4.33
CA TYR A 122 3.08 -4.83 5.04
C TYR A 122 4.22 -4.89 6.05
N TYR A 123 4.00 -5.48 7.21
CA TYR A 123 5.03 -5.65 8.25
C TYR A 123 5.00 -7.07 8.86
N GLY A 124 6.04 -7.44 9.62
CA GLY A 124 6.05 -8.67 10.40
C GLY A 124 7.00 -9.74 9.84
N ASP A 125 6.58 -11.00 9.88
CA ASP A 125 7.34 -12.10 9.27
C ASP A 125 7.09 -12.11 7.75
N PRO A 126 8.13 -12.18 6.90
CA PRO A 126 7.92 -12.17 5.46
C PRO A 126 7.14 -13.38 4.91
N SER A 127 7.11 -14.50 5.62
CA SER A 127 6.31 -15.67 5.26
C SER A 127 4.83 -15.51 5.62
N SER A 128 4.50 -14.55 6.49
CA SER A 128 3.13 -14.25 6.91
C SER A 128 3.01 -12.76 7.27
N PRO A 129 3.11 -11.86 6.27
CA PRO A 129 3.05 -10.43 6.50
C PRO A 129 1.67 -9.97 6.96
N GLU A 130 1.63 -8.95 7.81
CA GLU A 130 0.40 -8.29 8.23
C GLU A 130 0.23 -6.93 7.52
N PRO A 131 -0.98 -6.58 7.05
CA PRO A 131 -1.22 -5.30 6.40
C PRO A 131 -1.20 -4.14 7.41
N TYR A 132 -0.47 -3.07 7.08
CA TYR A 132 -0.50 -1.83 7.82
C TYR A 132 -1.56 -0.87 7.27
N SER A 133 -2.57 -0.57 8.10
CA SER A 133 -3.70 0.30 7.75
C SER A 133 -3.68 1.67 8.45
N GLY A 134 -2.58 2.01 9.13
CA GLY A 134 -2.48 3.25 9.89
C GLY A 134 -2.14 4.49 9.03
N PRO A 135 -2.09 5.68 9.66
CA PRO A 135 -1.62 6.91 9.03
C PRO A 135 -0.22 6.78 8.41
N ARG A 136 0.00 7.48 7.31
CA ARG A 136 1.19 7.36 6.45
C ARG A 136 2.18 8.52 6.60
N ASP A 137 2.06 9.29 7.68
CA ASP A 137 3.02 10.32 8.02
C ASP A 137 4.23 9.72 8.76
N TYR A 138 5.39 10.38 8.63
CA TYR A 138 6.63 9.90 9.24
C TYR A 138 6.52 9.63 10.75
N ALA A 139 5.83 10.45 11.53
CA ALA A 139 5.79 10.30 12.99
C ALA A 139 5.07 9.01 13.38
N THR A 140 3.93 8.74 12.74
CA THR A 140 3.17 7.50 12.97
C THR A 140 3.95 6.28 12.48
N LEU A 141 4.55 6.34 11.29
CA LEU A 141 5.32 5.23 10.73
C LEU A 141 6.55 4.90 11.58
N ALA A 142 7.27 5.90 12.08
CA ALA A 142 8.43 5.72 12.93
C ALA A 142 8.07 5.12 14.30
N ALA A 143 6.97 5.58 14.91
CA ALA A 143 6.46 5.00 16.15
C ALA A 143 6.04 3.54 15.94
N PHE A 144 5.26 3.28 14.89
CA PHE A 144 4.85 1.94 14.53
C PHE A 144 6.04 1.03 14.30
N ALA A 145 7.04 1.50 13.55
CA ALA A 145 8.23 0.73 13.26
C ALA A 145 8.97 0.32 14.55
N LYS A 146 9.11 1.26 15.47
CA LYS A 146 9.78 1.03 16.76
C LYS A 146 9.05 0.02 17.64
N ASP A 147 7.72 0.08 17.65
CA ASP A 147 6.90 -0.77 18.52
C ASP A 147 6.70 -2.18 17.93
N ASN A 148 6.73 -2.33 16.61
CA ASN A 148 6.38 -3.57 15.94
C ASN A 148 7.57 -4.30 15.31
N LEU A 149 8.64 -3.63 14.88
CA LEU A 149 9.85 -4.32 14.41
C LEU A 149 10.79 -4.63 15.57
N THR A 150 10.34 -5.53 16.44
CA THR A 150 11.08 -5.99 17.62
C THR A 150 11.49 -7.45 17.48
N GLU A 151 12.43 -7.92 18.32
CA GLU A 151 12.84 -9.34 18.33
C GLU A 151 11.73 -10.28 18.83
N ASN A 152 10.62 -9.74 19.35
CA ASN A 152 9.54 -10.47 20.02
C ASN A 152 8.26 -10.58 19.18
N ILE A 153 8.38 -10.85 17.89
CA ILE A 153 7.21 -11.16 17.06
C ILE A 153 6.92 -12.65 17.13
N CYS A 154 5.65 -12.99 17.33
CA CYS A 154 5.18 -14.35 17.22
C CYS A 154 5.34 -14.84 15.78
N SER A 155 6.12 -15.90 15.57
CA SER A 155 6.19 -16.58 14.28
C SER A 155 6.42 -18.07 14.48
N VAL A 156 6.26 -18.84 13.40
CA VAL A 156 6.54 -20.29 13.41
C VAL A 156 7.98 -20.59 13.83
N PHE A 157 8.91 -19.68 13.52
CA PHE A 157 10.33 -19.76 13.86
C PHE A 157 10.69 -19.15 15.21
N ASN A 158 9.85 -18.26 15.76
CA ASN A 158 10.05 -17.58 17.04
C ASN A 158 8.85 -17.80 17.98
N GLN A 159 8.56 -19.06 18.26
CA GLN A 159 7.38 -19.42 19.05
C GLN A 159 7.44 -18.87 20.47
N GLU A 160 8.60 -18.59 21.06
CA GLU A 160 8.70 -18.06 22.44
C GLU A 160 7.92 -16.76 22.63
N SER A 161 7.88 -15.94 21.57
CA SER A 161 7.17 -14.65 21.50
C SER A 161 5.66 -14.78 21.26
N CYS A 162 5.17 -15.99 21.00
CA CYS A 162 3.75 -16.28 20.82
C CYS A 162 3.03 -16.48 22.16
N THR A 163 1.74 -16.17 22.17
CA THR A 163 0.81 -16.54 23.24
C THR A 163 0.65 -18.06 23.33
N ASP A 164 0.22 -18.59 24.47
CA ASP A 164 0.02 -20.04 24.66
C ASP A 164 -0.99 -20.63 23.65
N LYS A 165 -1.96 -19.81 23.22
CA LYS A 165 -2.94 -20.18 22.20
C LYS A 165 -2.28 -20.34 20.83
N GLU A 166 -1.50 -19.35 20.41
CA GLU A 166 -0.78 -19.39 19.13
C GLU A 166 0.21 -20.54 19.10
N LYS A 167 0.94 -20.79 20.20
CA LYS A 167 1.82 -21.95 20.35
C LYS A 167 1.07 -23.27 20.13
N GLY A 168 -0.10 -23.43 20.77
CA GLY A 168 -0.95 -24.59 20.58
C GLY A 168 -1.39 -24.78 19.13
N VAL A 169 -1.81 -23.69 18.47
CA VAL A 169 -2.21 -23.71 17.05
C VAL A 169 -1.03 -24.07 16.15
N ILE A 170 0.13 -23.46 16.34
CA ILE A 170 1.34 -23.74 15.55
C ILE A 170 1.74 -25.21 15.71
N ALA A 171 1.75 -25.73 16.93
CA ALA A 171 2.05 -27.13 17.19
C ALA A 171 1.06 -28.07 16.49
N ASP A 172 -0.24 -27.78 16.56
CA ASP A 172 -1.28 -28.57 15.88
C ASP A 172 -1.14 -28.53 14.36
N LEU A 173 -0.75 -27.39 13.79
CA LEU A 173 -0.50 -27.24 12.35
C LEU A 173 0.78 -27.97 11.91
N GLN A 174 1.84 -27.92 12.71
CA GLN A 174 3.11 -28.62 12.42
C GLN A 174 3.00 -30.15 12.38
N THR A 175 1.97 -30.72 13.02
CA THR A 175 1.70 -32.18 12.94
C THR A 175 0.99 -32.62 11.66
N LYS A 176 0.49 -31.68 10.84
CA LYS A 176 -0.25 -31.99 9.62
C LYS A 176 0.68 -32.30 8.46
N SER A 177 0.18 -33.09 7.50
CA SER A 177 0.91 -33.30 6.25
C SER A 177 0.87 -32.06 5.36
N LEU A 178 1.85 -31.92 4.46
CA LEU A 178 1.89 -30.86 3.46
C LEU A 178 0.57 -30.79 2.67
N GLU A 179 0.03 -31.93 2.23
CA GLU A 179 -1.25 -31.98 1.51
C GLU A 179 -2.42 -31.43 2.32
N GLN A 180 -2.45 -31.72 3.63
CA GLN A 180 -3.49 -31.21 4.53
C GLN A 180 -3.37 -29.70 4.71
N LEU A 181 -2.15 -29.20 4.91
CA LEU A 181 -1.88 -27.77 5.05
C LEU A 181 -2.22 -27.01 3.77
N THR A 182 -1.77 -27.50 2.60
CA THR A 182 -2.12 -26.90 1.31
C THR A 182 -3.63 -26.86 1.11
N LYS A 183 -4.35 -27.96 1.42
CA LYS A 183 -5.81 -27.96 1.30
C LYS A 183 -6.46 -26.93 2.21
N MET A 184 -6.00 -26.79 3.46
CA MET A 184 -6.50 -25.79 4.39
C MET A 184 -6.27 -24.37 3.88
N VAL A 185 -5.07 -24.06 3.36
CA VAL A 185 -4.74 -22.76 2.77
C VAL A 185 -5.66 -22.47 1.57
N THR A 186 -5.76 -23.40 0.62
CA THR A 186 -6.61 -23.21 -0.58
C THR A 186 -8.10 -23.09 -0.25
N ASP A 187 -8.60 -23.77 0.78
CA ASP A 187 -10.00 -23.62 1.22
C ASP A 187 -10.26 -22.22 1.82
N VAL A 188 -9.28 -21.63 2.49
CA VAL A 188 -9.38 -20.25 2.99
C VAL A 188 -9.24 -19.25 1.85
N GLU A 189 -8.25 -19.40 0.97
CA GLU A 189 -8.06 -18.55 -0.22
C GLU A 189 -9.34 -18.52 -1.06
N THR A 190 -9.92 -19.68 -1.41
CA THR A 190 -11.17 -19.75 -2.20
C THR A 190 -12.39 -19.17 -1.49
N LYS A 191 -12.46 -19.26 -0.15
CA LYS A 191 -13.53 -18.60 0.62
C LYS A 191 -13.36 -17.09 0.67
N ALA A 192 -12.12 -16.59 0.72
CA ALA A 192 -11.82 -15.17 0.65
C ALA A 192 -12.22 -14.61 -0.73
N GLU A 193 -11.82 -15.27 -1.81
CA GLU A 193 -12.22 -14.92 -3.18
C GLU A 193 -13.76 -14.90 -3.34
N ALA A 194 -14.45 -15.91 -2.81
CA ALA A 194 -15.92 -15.95 -2.86
C ALA A 194 -16.58 -14.79 -2.09
N ALA A 195 -16.00 -14.40 -0.95
CA ALA A 195 -16.49 -13.26 -0.16
C ALA A 195 -16.25 -11.92 -0.87
N GLU A 196 -15.13 -11.78 -1.59
CA GLU A 196 -14.84 -10.60 -2.41
C GLU A 196 -15.84 -10.45 -3.56
N VAL A 197 -16.13 -11.53 -4.30
CA VAL A 197 -17.16 -11.50 -5.36
C VAL A 197 -18.52 -11.09 -4.80
N GLU A 198 -18.91 -11.61 -3.63
CA GLU A 198 -20.17 -11.20 -2.98
C GLU A 198 -20.16 -9.71 -2.59
N PHE A 199 -19.02 -9.19 -2.13
CA PHE A 199 -18.85 -7.77 -1.82
C PHE A 199 -18.99 -6.90 -3.08
N GLU A 200 -18.29 -7.23 -4.17
CA GLU A 200 -18.35 -6.50 -5.43
C GLU A 200 -19.77 -6.45 -6.01
N GLU A 201 -20.50 -7.57 -5.98
CA GLU A 201 -21.89 -7.61 -6.44
C GLU A 201 -22.80 -6.66 -5.63
N LYS A 202 -22.59 -6.58 -4.31
CA LYS A 202 -23.34 -5.66 -3.43
C LYS A 202 -22.95 -4.21 -3.69
N VAL A 203 -21.66 -3.91 -3.88
CA VAL A 203 -21.18 -2.57 -4.23
C VAL A 203 -21.77 -2.10 -5.55
N LYS A 204 -21.80 -2.96 -6.58
CA LYS A 204 -22.40 -2.64 -7.88
C LYS A 204 -23.88 -2.29 -7.76
N LYS A 205 -24.67 -3.11 -7.04
CA LYS A 205 -26.09 -2.84 -6.80
C LYS A 205 -26.30 -1.52 -6.06
N LEU A 206 -25.45 -1.23 -5.07
CA LEU A 206 -25.52 0.02 -4.32
C LEU A 206 -25.17 1.22 -5.20
N GLN A 207 -24.20 1.09 -6.10
CA GLN A 207 -23.80 2.14 -7.02
C GLN A 207 -24.90 2.47 -8.03
N GLU A 208 -25.54 1.45 -8.61
CA GLU A 208 -26.72 1.63 -9.48
C GLU A 208 -27.86 2.35 -8.74
N GLN A 209 -28.10 2.01 -7.48
CA GLN A 209 -29.07 2.71 -6.64
C GLN A 209 -28.69 4.18 -6.39
N TYR A 210 -27.42 4.46 -6.08
CA TYR A 210 -26.94 5.81 -5.85
C TYR A 210 -27.08 6.68 -7.09
N GLU A 211 -26.65 6.19 -8.25
CA GLU A 211 -26.77 6.90 -9.54
C GLU A 211 -28.23 7.22 -9.87
N GLY A 212 -29.14 6.27 -9.67
CA GLY A 212 -30.57 6.48 -9.87
C GLY A 212 -31.16 7.56 -8.93
N ILE A 213 -30.75 7.55 -7.65
CA ILE A 213 -31.18 8.57 -6.67
C ILE A 213 -30.66 9.95 -7.06
N VAL A 214 -29.38 10.06 -7.43
CA VAL A 214 -28.76 11.32 -7.85
C VAL A 214 -29.45 11.88 -9.09
N GLN A 215 -29.74 11.03 -10.08
CA GLN A 215 -30.44 11.45 -11.28
C GLN A 215 -31.85 11.96 -10.96
N ALA A 216 -32.63 11.20 -10.19
CA ALA A 216 -33.98 11.61 -9.79
C ALA A 216 -33.99 12.91 -8.97
N TYR A 217 -32.98 13.14 -8.13
CA TYR A 217 -32.80 14.38 -7.40
C TYR A 217 -32.50 15.55 -8.35
N ASN A 218 -31.55 15.39 -9.26
CA ASN A 218 -31.17 16.43 -10.22
C ASN A 218 -32.34 16.79 -11.14
N ASP A 219 -33.07 15.80 -11.67
CA ASP A 219 -34.25 16.02 -12.51
C ASP A 219 -35.34 16.81 -11.77
N LYS A 220 -35.58 16.51 -10.49
CA LYS A 220 -36.51 17.27 -9.65
C LYS A 220 -36.04 18.71 -9.44
N VAL A 221 -34.76 18.91 -9.15
CA VAL A 221 -34.18 20.25 -8.96
C VAL A 221 -34.28 21.07 -10.23
N ASP A 222 -33.99 20.49 -11.39
CA ASP A 222 -34.04 21.19 -12.67
C ASP A 222 -35.47 21.51 -13.10
N LYS A 223 -36.41 20.60 -12.82
CA LYS A 223 -37.84 20.87 -12.98
C LYS A 223 -38.29 22.04 -12.09
N LEU A 224 -37.94 22.02 -10.81
CA LEU A 224 -38.28 23.12 -9.89
C LEU A 224 -37.68 24.47 -10.35
N LYS A 225 -36.41 24.48 -10.78
CA LYS A 225 -35.75 25.70 -11.26
C LYS A 225 -36.38 26.25 -12.55
N SER A 226 -36.78 25.35 -13.46
CA SER A 226 -37.40 25.76 -14.73
C SER A 226 -38.84 26.27 -14.52
N GLU A 227 -39.66 25.56 -13.75
CA GLU A 227 -41.06 25.94 -13.47
C GLU A 227 -41.17 27.24 -12.65
N SER A 228 -40.24 27.47 -11.73
CA SER A 228 -40.22 28.69 -10.90
C SER A 228 -39.56 29.89 -11.58
N TYR A 229 -39.14 29.78 -12.85
CA TYR A 229 -38.33 30.81 -13.52
C TYR A 229 -37.11 31.22 -12.68
N TYR A 230 -36.54 30.28 -11.91
CA TYR A 230 -35.53 30.54 -10.87
C TYR A 230 -34.34 31.35 -11.39
N LYS A 231 -33.94 31.09 -12.65
CA LYS A 231 -32.89 31.85 -13.34
C LYS A 231 -33.20 33.35 -13.36
N TYR A 232 -34.42 33.72 -13.72
CA TYR A 232 -34.86 35.11 -13.77
C TYR A 232 -35.06 35.69 -12.37
N LEU A 233 -35.62 34.91 -11.44
CA LEU A 233 -35.73 35.33 -10.03
C LEU A 233 -34.36 35.72 -9.45
N ARG A 234 -33.33 34.88 -9.69
CA ARG A 234 -31.94 35.18 -9.28
C ARG A 234 -31.36 36.39 -9.98
N ALA A 235 -31.60 36.55 -11.28
CA ALA A 235 -31.10 37.70 -12.03
C ALA A 235 -31.72 39.02 -11.56
N VAL A 236 -33.04 39.03 -11.30
CA VAL A 236 -33.76 40.19 -10.77
C VAL A 236 -33.28 40.52 -9.36
N LEU A 237 -33.12 39.51 -8.49
CA LEU A 237 -32.59 39.71 -7.13
C LEU A 237 -31.21 40.35 -7.17
N ALA A 238 -30.28 39.83 -7.99
CA ALA A 238 -28.93 40.37 -8.12
C ALA A 238 -28.92 41.83 -8.62
N LYS A 239 -29.85 42.19 -9.52
CA LYS A 239 -30.01 43.57 -9.96
C LYS A 239 -30.46 44.48 -8.81
N ILE A 240 -31.47 44.07 -8.04
CA ILE A 240 -31.97 44.86 -6.89
C ILE A 240 -30.87 45.05 -5.85
N GLU A 241 -30.11 44.00 -5.54
CA GLU A 241 -28.97 44.07 -4.61
C GLU A 241 -27.88 45.03 -5.11
N PHE A 242 -27.62 45.05 -6.42
CA PHE A 242 -26.68 45.98 -7.03
C PHE A 242 -27.16 47.44 -6.90
N ASP A 243 -28.40 47.71 -7.30
CA ASP A 243 -29.02 49.05 -7.25
C ASP A 243 -29.03 49.60 -5.79
N MET A 244 -29.36 48.75 -4.80
CA MET A 244 -29.33 49.12 -3.37
C MET A 244 -27.93 49.43 -2.83
N ASN A 245 -26.88 48.85 -3.42
CA ASN A 245 -25.51 49.10 -3.00
C ASN A 245 -24.96 50.41 -3.61
N GLU A 246 -25.40 50.81 -4.81
CA GLU A 246 -25.04 52.11 -5.39
C GLU A 246 -25.65 53.27 -4.58
N GLU A 247 -26.93 53.19 -4.17
CA GLU A 247 -27.58 54.24 -3.37
C GLU A 247 -26.94 54.44 -1.97
N ASN A 248 -26.28 53.42 -1.41
CA ASN A 248 -25.58 53.54 -0.12
C ASN A 248 -24.18 54.17 -0.25
N ILE A 249 -23.59 54.20 -1.45
CA ILE A 249 -22.28 54.84 -1.70
C ILE A 249 -22.45 56.35 -1.90
N ASP A 250 -23.59 56.78 -2.45
CA ASP A 250 -23.91 58.19 -2.68
C ASP A 250 -24.41 58.91 -1.41
N GLY A 251 -24.67 58.17 -0.33
CA GLY A 251 -25.16 58.69 0.96
C GLY A 251 -24.09 58.95 2.04
N GLU A 252 -22.81 58.68 1.76
CA GLU A 252 -21.70 58.81 2.72
C GLU A 252 -20.76 60.01 2.47
N PHE A 253 -21.19 61.00 1.67
CA PHE A 253 -20.47 62.27 1.46
C PHE A 253 -21.14 63.48 2.13
#